data_AF-A0A0F9CRJ1-F1
#
_entry.id   AF-A0A0F9CRJ1-F1
#
_cell.length_a   1.000
_cell.length_b   1.000
_cell.length_c   1.000
_cell.angle_alpha   90.00
_cell.angle_beta   90.00
_cell.angle_gamma   90.00
#
_symmetry.space_group_name_H-M   'P 1'
#
loop_
_entity.id
_entity.type
_entity.pdbx_description
1 polymer ?
#
loop_
_entity_poly.entity_id
_entity_poly.type
_entity_poly.pdbx_seq_one_letter_code
_entity_poly.pdbx_strand_id
1 'polypeptide(L)'
;GRPNRAEKVFRPSPLKPAEQYHQVTLWCLLTQPMLLSCNIPTMDEFDLSLVTNHEVLAINQDALCKQGVRVRNQKGNFEIWAKDLADGSKAVGLFNISNKDQVLSVTAQELGIKGTIRDLWRQKDIGTLSDAFSANVSSHGVVFIKVSAQETKIGR
;
A
#
# COMPACT_ATOMS: atom_id res chain seq x y z
N GLY A 1 23.00 2.53 -21.00
CA GLY A 1 23.38 3.93 -21.21
C GLY A 1 24.86 4.03 -21.56
N ARG A 2 25.28 5.07 -22.28
CA ARG A 2 26.71 5.40 -22.45
C ARG A 2 27.19 6.11 -21.17
N PRO A 3 28.38 5.80 -20.63
CA PRO A 3 28.91 6.51 -19.47
C PRO A 3 29.03 8.02 -19.72
N ASN A 4 28.73 8.84 -18.70
CA ASN A 4 28.86 10.31 -18.68
C ASN A 4 27.93 11.12 -19.62
N ARG A 5 26.79 10.57 -20.04
CA ARG A 5 25.75 11.34 -20.74
C ARG A 5 24.41 11.18 -20.02
N ALA A 6 23.88 12.27 -19.46
CA ALA A 6 22.52 12.29 -18.93
C ALA A 6 21.55 11.89 -20.04
N GLU A 7 20.78 10.83 -19.80
CA GLU A 7 19.73 10.40 -20.72
C GLU A 7 18.63 11.47 -20.65
N LYS A 8 18.41 12.19 -21.74
CA LYS A 8 17.44 13.30 -21.80
C LYS A 8 16.01 12.85 -22.15
N VAL A 9 15.84 11.56 -22.44
CA VAL A 9 14.58 10.98 -22.92
C VAL A 9 14.03 10.09 -21.82
N PHE A 10 12.84 10.43 -21.32
CA PHE A 10 12.10 9.58 -20.40
C PHE A 10 11.79 8.25 -21.07
N ARG A 11 11.96 7.15 -20.33
CA ARG A 11 11.50 5.82 -20.72
C ARG A 11 10.49 5.37 -19.68
N PRO A 12 9.20 5.24 -20.05
CA PRO A 12 8.19 4.79 -19.11
C PRO A 12 8.50 3.36 -18.65
N SER A 13 8.11 3.07 -17.41
CA SER A 13 8.16 1.72 -16.87
C SER A 13 7.36 0.75 -17.75
N PRO A 14 7.82 -0.49 -17.96
CA PRO A 14 7.02 -1.51 -18.64
C PRO A 14 5.82 -1.98 -17.81
N LEU A 15 5.76 -1.59 -16.51
CA LEU A 15 4.66 -1.91 -15.61
C LEU A 15 3.50 -0.94 -15.79
N LYS A 16 2.28 -1.48 -15.79
CA LYS A 16 1.04 -0.69 -15.76
C LYS A 16 0.93 0.07 -14.43
N PRO A 17 0.21 1.20 -14.38
CA PRO A 17 0.00 1.96 -13.15
C PRO A 17 -0.42 1.12 -11.94
N ALA A 18 -1.35 0.17 -12.13
CA ALA A 18 -1.80 -0.74 -11.08
C ALA A 18 -0.67 -1.63 -10.51
N GLU A 19 0.22 -2.12 -11.37
CA GLU A 19 1.38 -2.93 -11.00
C GLU A 19 2.45 -2.10 -10.28
N GLN A 20 2.58 -0.82 -10.63
CA GLN A 20 3.48 0.09 -9.93
C GLN A 20 2.99 0.42 -8.51
N TYR A 21 1.70 0.71 -8.35
CA TYR A 21 1.08 0.85 -7.02
C TYR A 21 1.26 -0.43 -6.20
N HIS A 22 1.06 -1.60 -6.82
CA HIS A 22 1.27 -2.90 -6.20
C HIS A 22 2.70 -3.04 -5.66
N GLN A 23 3.70 -2.80 -6.50
CA GLN A 23 5.11 -2.93 -6.13
C GLN A 23 5.46 -1.99 -4.97
N VAL A 24 5.13 -0.70 -5.06
CA VAL A 24 5.47 0.29 -4.02
C VAL A 24 4.78 -0.06 -2.70
N THR A 25 3.50 -0.45 -2.75
CA THR A 25 2.74 -0.85 -1.55
C THR A 25 3.39 -2.04 -0.85
N LEU A 26 3.78 -3.07 -1.62
CA LEU A 26 4.41 -4.26 -1.06
C LEU A 26 5.76 -3.93 -0.42
N TRP A 27 6.57 -3.06 -1.05
CA TRP A 27 7.85 -2.61 -0.48
C TRP A 27 7.65 -1.84 0.83
N CYS A 28 6.61 -1.01 0.91
CA CYS A 28 6.26 -0.27 2.12
C CYS A 28 5.86 -1.21 3.27
N LEU A 29 5.02 -2.20 2.97
CA LEU A 29 4.60 -3.21 3.96
C LEU A 29 5.77 -4.08 4.44
N LEU A 30 6.70 -4.43 3.55
CA LEU A 30 7.85 -5.26 3.89
C LEU A 30 9.04 -4.47 4.49
N THR A 31 8.89 -3.17 4.73
CA THR A 31 9.97 -2.30 5.26
C THR A 31 11.25 -2.42 4.44
N GLN A 32 11.11 -2.52 3.11
CA GLN A 32 12.25 -2.66 2.21
C GLN A 32 12.91 -1.29 1.94
N PRO A 33 14.23 -1.25 1.69
CA PRO A 33 14.91 -0.04 1.23
C PRO A 33 14.31 0.48 -0.08
N MET A 34 13.88 1.75 -0.10
CA MET A 34 13.34 2.43 -1.29
C MET A 34 14.49 3.10 -2.07
N LEU A 35 15.25 2.29 -2.83
CA LEU A 35 16.32 2.77 -3.69
C LEU A 35 15.80 3.02 -5.11
N LEU A 36 15.76 4.28 -5.53
CA LEU A 36 15.31 4.66 -6.87
C LEU A 36 16.46 4.48 -7.88
N SER A 37 16.27 3.57 -8.84
CA SER A 37 17.21 3.33 -9.95
C SER A 37 16.81 4.07 -11.24
N CYS A 38 15.70 4.80 -11.23
CA CYS A 38 15.16 5.52 -12.37
C CYS A 38 15.82 6.91 -12.54
N ASN A 39 15.65 7.48 -13.74
CA ASN A 39 16.22 8.77 -14.10
C ASN A 39 15.36 9.93 -13.55
N ILE A 40 15.68 10.39 -12.34
CA ILE A 40 14.93 11.40 -11.58
C ILE A 40 14.61 12.67 -12.40
N PRO A 41 15.56 13.29 -13.14
CA PRO A 41 15.28 14.51 -13.91
C PRO A 41 14.21 14.36 -15.01
N THR A 42 13.93 13.14 -15.44
CA THR A 42 12.98 12.85 -16.52
C THR A 42 11.71 12.17 -16.04
N MET A 43 11.54 11.99 -14.73
CA MET A 43 10.40 11.31 -14.12
C MET A 43 9.09 12.04 -14.45
N ASP A 44 8.05 11.30 -14.81
CA ASP A 44 6.73 11.88 -15.02
C ASP A 44 6.01 12.14 -13.68
N GLU A 45 4.90 12.88 -13.74
CA GLU A 45 4.14 13.24 -12.52
C GLU A 45 3.57 12.01 -11.79
N PHE A 46 3.25 10.94 -12.53
CA PHE A 46 2.70 9.73 -11.97
C PHE A 46 3.77 8.97 -11.17
N ASP A 47 4.92 8.69 -11.77
CA ASP A 47 6.07 8.03 -11.14
C ASP A 47 6.55 8.84 -9.93
N LEU A 48 6.55 10.18 -10.04
CA LEU A 48 6.89 11.06 -8.91
C LEU A 48 5.89 10.88 -7.77
N SER A 49 4.58 10.88 -8.07
CA SER A 49 3.54 10.70 -7.06
C SER A 49 3.65 9.38 -6.29
N LEU A 50 4.15 8.31 -6.95
CA LEU A 50 4.36 7.01 -6.31
C LEU A 50 5.44 7.06 -5.22
N VAL A 51 6.46 7.90 -5.41
CA VAL A 51 7.63 7.97 -4.53
C VAL A 51 7.63 9.19 -3.61
N THR A 52 6.64 10.08 -3.73
CA THR A 52 6.48 11.27 -2.87
C THR A 52 5.24 11.25 -1.99
N ASN A 53 4.41 10.20 -2.04
CA ASN A 53 3.24 10.10 -1.16
C ASN A 53 3.68 9.89 0.30
N HIS A 54 3.58 10.95 1.10
CA HIS A 54 4.04 10.95 2.50
C HIS A 54 3.34 9.92 3.38
N GLU A 55 2.07 9.59 3.15
CA GLU A 55 1.35 8.60 3.95
C GLU A 55 1.85 7.18 3.66
N VAL A 56 2.10 6.87 2.38
CA VAL A 56 2.65 5.59 1.95
C VAL A 56 4.09 5.43 2.46
N LEU A 57 4.92 6.46 2.31
CA LEU A 57 6.29 6.48 2.81
C LEU A 57 6.36 6.37 4.34
N ALA A 58 5.43 7.00 5.06
CA ALA A 58 5.34 6.88 6.51
C ALA A 58 5.11 5.42 6.95
N ILE A 59 4.38 4.62 6.15
CA ILE A 59 4.28 3.18 6.43
C ILE A 59 5.64 2.50 6.28
N ASN A 60 6.39 2.79 5.21
CA ASN A 60 7.72 2.20 5.00
C ASN A 60 8.70 2.56 6.13
N GLN A 61 8.68 3.82 6.58
CA GLN A 61 9.59 4.40 7.57
C GLN A 61 9.05 4.36 9.01
N ASP A 62 8.04 3.53 9.28
CA ASP A 62 7.45 3.43 10.62
C ASP A 62 8.48 3.00 11.67
N ALA A 63 8.46 3.68 12.82
CA ALA A 63 9.46 3.52 13.88
C ALA A 63 9.45 2.14 14.55
N LEU A 64 8.39 1.34 14.40
CA LEU A 64 8.35 -0.03 14.91
C LEU A 64 9.31 -0.96 14.15
N CYS A 65 9.71 -0.57 12.94
CA CYS A 65 10.62 -1.34 12.07
C CYS A 65 10.19 -2.80 11.86
N LYS A 66 8.88 -3.08 11.99
CA LYS A 66 8.34 -4.44 11.91
C LYS A 66 7.79 -4.70 10.52
N GLN A 67 8.29 -5.72 9.83
CA GLN A 67 7.74 -6.12 8.53
C GLN A 67 6.28 -6.58 8.64
N GLY A 68 5.52 -6.32 7.57
CA GLY A 68 4.17 -6.84 7.41
C GLY A 68 4.17 -8.37 7.26
N VAL A 69 3.07 -8.98 7.71
CA VAL A 69 2.80 -10.40 7.60
C VAL A 69 1.64 -10.64 6.65
N ARG A 70 1.70 -11.75 5.93
CA ARG A 70 0.60 -12.19 5.07
C ARG A 70 -0.49 -12.80 5.96
N VAL A 71 -1.66 -12.16 6.01
CA VAL A 71 -2.78 -12.59 6.86
C VAL A 71 -3.68 -13.60 6.15
N ARG A 72 -3.83 -13.46 4.83
CA ARG A 72 -4.62 -14.39 4.01
C ARG A 72 -4.14 -14.38 2.57
N ASN A 73 -4.18 -15.52 1.90
CA ASN A 73 -3.87 -15.62 0.48
C ASN A 73 -4.59 -16.77 -0.20
N GLN A 74 -4.66 -16.66 -1.52
CA GLN A 74 -5.02 -17.74 -2.41
C GLN A 74 -4.07 -17.70 -3.61
N LYS A 75 -3.27 -18.75 -3.79
CA LYS A 75 -2.21 -18.80 -4.80
C LYS A 75 -2.77 -18.52 -6.20
N GLY A 76 -2.18 -17.54 -6.88
CA GLY A 76 -2.59 -17.11 -8.22
C GLY A 76 -3.86 -16.27 -8.28
N ASN A 77 -4.47 -15.93 -7.12
CA ASN A 77 -5.68 -15.13 -7.07
C ASN A 77 -5.48 -13.81 -6.30
N PHE A 78 -5.21 -13.87 -5.01
CA PHE A 78 -5.04 -12.68 -4.18
C PHE A 78 -4.10 -12.90 -2.99
N GLU A 79 -3.59 -11.80 -2.45
CA GLU A 79 -2.85 -11.77 -1.19
C GLU A 79 -3.32 -10.60 -0.33
N ILE A 80 -3.42 -10.81 0.98
CA ILE A 80 -3.70 -9.77 1.95
C ILE A 80 -2.55 -9.74 2.95
N TRP A 81 -1.96 -8.58 3.09
CA TRP A 81 -0.84 -8.32 3.99
C TRP A 81 -1.23 -7.26 5.00
N ALA A 82 -0.71 -7.39 6.22
CA ALA A 82 -0.92 -6.42 7.28
C ALA A 82 0.38 -6.15 8.04
N LYS A 83 0.61 -4.88 8.37
CA LYS A 83 1.78 -4.39 9.11
C LYS A 83 1.31 -3.62 10.34
N ASP A 84 1.83 -3.99 11.51
CA ASP A 84 1.62 -3.23 12.75
C ASP A 84 2.46 -1.94 12.69
N LEU A 85 1.89 -0.83 13.13
CA LEU A 85 2.58 0.46 13.20
C LEU A 85 2.83 0.86 14.66
N ALA A 86 3.80 1.76 14.88
CA ALA A 86 4.20 2.20 16.21
C ALA A 86 3.07 2.90 16.99
N ASP A 87 2.13 3.54 16.31
CA ASP A 87 0.96 4.22 16.90
C ASP A 87 -0.19 3.26 17.28
N GLY A 88 0.00 1.95 17.13
CA GLY A 88 -0.99 0.91 17.41
C GLY A 88 -2.02 0.71 16.29
N SER A 89 -1.92 1.47 15.20
CA SER A 89 -2.71 1.23 13.99
C SER A 89 -2.11 0.10 13.14
N LYS A 90 -2.83 -0.26 12.07
CA LYS A 90 -2.40 -1.33 11.15
C LYS A 90 -2.52 -0.89 9.69
N ALA A 91 -1.44 -1.01 8.94
CA ALA A 91 -1.46 -0.83 7.49
C ALA A 91 -1.80 -2.16 6.81
N VAL A 92 -2.70 -2.16 5.83
CA VAL A 92 -3.22 -3.37 5.17
C VAL A 92 -3.23 -3.19 3.67
N GLY A 93 -2.62 -4.11 2.94
CA GLY A 93 -2.63 -4.17 1.48
C GLY A 93 -3.48 -5.34 1.00
N LEU A 94 -4.50 -5.05 0.18
CA LEU A 94 -5.34 -6.04 -0.51
C LEU A 94 -4.88 -6.14 -1.96
N PHE A 95 -4.10 -7.18 -2.27
CA PHE A 95 -3.44 -7.36 -3.55
C PHE A 95 -4.22 -8.34 -4.44
N ASN A 96 -4.59 -7.87 -5.63
CA ASN A 96 -5.16 -8.73 -6.66
C ASN A 96 -4.03 -9.27 -7.55
N ILE A 97 -3.80 -10.58 -7.52
CA ILE A 97 -2.77 -11.24 -8.35
C ILE A 97 -3.34 -11.67 -9.71
N SER A 98 -4.66 -11.80 -9.78
CA SER A 98 -5.35 -12.31 -10.96
C SER A 98 -5.41 -11.31 -12.12
N ASN A 99 -5.73 -11.84 -13.31
CA ASN A 99 -5.89 -11.08 -14.55
C ASN A 99 -7.28 -10.39 -14.68
N LYS A 100 -8.08 -10.37 -13.61
CA LYS A 100 -9.44 -9.81 -13.60
C LYS A 100 -9.67 -8.96 -12.36
N ASP A 101 -10.53 -7.97 -12.48
CA ASP A 101 -10.99 -7.19 -11.33
C ASP A 101 -11.76 -8.11 -10.38
N GLN A 102 -11.54 -7.94 -9.07
CA GLN A 102 -12.23 -8.74 -8.06
C GLN A 102 -12.47 -7.94 -6.79
N VAL A 103 -13.49 -8.34 -6.03
CA VAL A 103 -13.76 -7.77 -4.71
C VAL A 103 -12.96 -8.56 -3.68
N LEU A 104 -12.06 -7.87 -2.99
CA LEU A 104 -11.31 -8.43 -1.85
C LEU A 104 -11.88 -7.85 -0.56
N SER A 105 -11.89 -8.67 0.48
CA SER A 105 -12.38 -8.28 1.80
C SER A 105 -11.37 -8.58 2.89
N VAL A 106 -11.49 -7.91 4.03
CA VAL A 106 -10.73 -8.21 5.24
C VAL A 106 -11.61 -7.94 6.45
N THR A 107 -11.51 -8.78 7.47
CA THR A 107 -12.31 -8.67 8.68
C THR A 107 -11.53 -8.05 9.83
N ALA A 108 -12.26 -7.42 10.76
CA ALA A 108 -11.69 -6.94 12.02
C ALA A 108 -11.05 -8.07 12.84
N GLN A 109 -11.57 -9.29 12.73
CA GLN A 109 -11.02 -10.47 13.40
C GLN A 109 -9.66 -10.88 12.81
N GLU A 110 -9.53 -10.94 11.47
CA GLU A 110 -8.26 -11.23 10.80
C GLU A 110 -7.19 -10.18 11.14
N LEU A 111 -7.59 -8.92 11.29
CA LEU A 111 -6.67 -7.82 11.60
C LEU A 111 -6.44 -7.63 13.10
N GLY A 112 -7.32 -8.11 13.97
CA GLY A 112 -7.28 -7.88 15.41
C GLY A 112 -7.49 -6.40 15.80
N ILE A 113 -8.13 -5.61 14.95
CA ILE A 113 -8.37 -4.17 15.17
C ILE A 113 -9.70 -3.74 14.53
N LYS A 114 -10.39 -2.81 15.20
CA LYS A 114 -11.53 -2.04 14.68
C LYS A 114 -11.18 -0.57 14.67
N GLY A 115 -11.71 0.20 13.73
CA GLY A 115 -11.50 1.64 13.72
C GLY A 115 -11.64 2.31 12.36
N THR A 116 -11.16 3.53 12.23
CA THR A 116 -11.29 4.31 10.98
C THR A 116 -10.38 3.74 9.90
N ILE A 117 -10.93 3.63 8.69
CA ILE A 117 -10.21 3.19 7.49
C ILE A 117 -9.86 4.42 6.66
N ARG A 118 -8.57 4.58 6.38
CA ARG A 118 -8.03 5.59 5.47
C ARG A 118 -7.36 4.91 4.28
N ASP A 119 -7.76 5.30 3.07
CA ASP A 119 -7.06 4.94 1.83
C ASP A 119 -5.81 5.81 1.69
N LEU A 120 -4.63 5.18 1.66
CA LEU A 120 -3.34 5.87 1.69
C LEU A 120 -2.94 6.43 0.33
N TRP A 121 -3.34 5.77 -0.76
CA TRP A 121 -3.07 6.26 -2.11
C TRP A 121 -3.96 7.45 -2.46
N ARG A 122 -5.24 7.38 -2.07
CA ARG A 122 -6.20 8.46 -2.27
C ARG A 122 -6.20 9.51 -1.16
N GLN A 123 -5.44 9.28 -0.09
CA GLN A 123 -5.33 10.13 1.09
C GLN A 123 -6.71 10.54 1.62
N LYS A 124 -7.61 9.56 1.72
CA LYS A 124 -9.03 9.79 2.00
C LYS A 124 -9.55 8.80 3.02
N ASP A 125 -10.33 9.29 3.98
CA ASP A 125 -11.08 8.43 4.89
C ASP A 125 -12.27 7.83 4.15
N ILE A 126 -12.37 6.50 4.18
CA ILE A 126 -13.33 5.73 3.38
C ILE A 126 -14.33 4.95 4.23
N GLY A 127 -14.29 5.11 5.56
CA GLY A 127 -15.27 4.54 6.48
C GLY A 127 -14.63 3.99 7.74
N THR A 128 -15.30 3.01 8.33
CA THR A 128 -14.90 2.38 9.61
C THR A 128 -14.95 0.86 9.46
N LEU A 129 -13.94 0.18 9.97
CA LEU A 129 -13.89 -1.28 10.08
C LEU A 129 -14.57 -1.69 11.39
N SER A 130 -15.86 -2.04 11.31
CA SER A 130 -16.58 -2.66 12.43
C SER A 130 -16.42 -4.18 12.41
N ASP A 131 -16.78 -4.84 11.31
CA ASP A 131 -16.72 -6.30 11.17
C ASP A 131 -15.92 -6.72 9.94
N ALA A 132 -16.23 -6.16 8.78
CA ALA A 132 -15.50 -6.39 7.54
C ALA A 132 -15.43 -5.14 6.67
N PHE A 133 -14.37 -5.05 5.88
CA PHE A 133 -14.18 -4.07 4.83
C PHE A 133 -14.00 -4.80 3.50
N SER A 134 -14.64 -4.31 2.45
CA SER A 134 -14.52 -4.86 1.10
C SER A 134 -14.22 -3.76 0.11
N ALA A 135 -13.34 -4.03 -0.84
CA ALA A 135 -12.98 -3.10 -1.90
C ALA A 135 -12.87 -3.82 -3.25
N ASN A 136 -13.26 -3.12 -4.33
CA ASN A 136 -12.97 -3.57 -5.67
C ASN A 136 -11.49 -3.28 -5.97
N VAL A 137 -10.74 -4.31 -6.35
CA VAL A 137 -9.32 -4.22 -6.66
C VAL A 137 -9.13 -4.62 -8.12
N SER A 138 -8.65 -3.68 -8.93
CA SER A 138 -8.35 -3.93 -10.34
C SER A 138 -7.34 -5.06 -10.52
N SER A 139 -7.36 -5.72 -11.68
CA SER A 139 -6.37 -6.73 -12.04
C SER A 139 -4.94 -6.26 -11.81
N HIS A 140 -4.12 -7.09 -11.15
CA HIS A 140 -2.75 -6.79 -10.72
C HIS A 140 -2.59 -5.58 -9.77
N GLY A 141 -3.69 -4.96 -9.37
CA GLY A 141 -3.70 -3.77 -8.52
C GLY A 141 -3.66 -4.08 -7.03
N VAL A 142 -3.77 -3.00 -6.26
CA VAL A 142 -3.78 -3.04 -4.80
C VAL A 142 -4.72 -1.96 -4.25
N VAL A 143 -5.39 -2.27 -3.15
CA VAL A 143 -5.98 -1.27 -2.26
C VAL A 143 -5.13 -1.22 -0.99
N PHE A 144 -4.65 -0.02 -0.65
CA PHE A 144 -3.75 0.18 0.49
C PHE A 144 -4.40 1.08 1.52
N ILE A 145 -4.68 0.52 2.70
CA ILE A 145 -5.42 1.20 3.76
C ILE A 145 -4.63 1.23 5.07
N LYS A 146 -4.89 2.23 5.91
CA LYS A 146 -4.53 2.28 7.32
C LYS A 146 -5.79 2.18 8.17
N VAL A 147 -5.78 1.28 9.13
CA VAL A 147 -6.85 1.12 10.13
C VAL A 147 -6.34 1.66 11.46
N SER A 148 -6.89 2.77 11.91
CA SER A 148 -6.52 3.40 13.19
C SER A 148 -7.60 3.14 14.23
N ALA A 149 -7.21 2.65 15.41
CA ALA A 149 -8.15 2.38 16.49
C ALA A 149 -8.99 3.63 16.80
N GLN A 150 -10.29 3.45 16.98
CA GLN A 150 -11.15 4.50 17.52
C GLN A 150 -10.84 4.60 19.01
N GLU A 151 -10.51 5.78 19.52
CA GLU A 151 -10.47 6.02 20.96
C GLU A 151 -11.85 5.71 21.52
N THR A 152 -11.98 4.60 22.24
CA THR A 152 -13.15 4.38 23.09
C THR A 152 -13.13 5.49 24.12
N LYS A 153 -13.97 6.51 23.96
CA LYS A 153 -14.24 7.49 25.03
C LYS A 153 -14.83 6.69 26.20
N ILE A 154 -13.98 6.27 27.12
CA ILE A 154 -14.41 5.78 28.43
C ILE A 154 -14.93 7.02 29.15
N GLY A 155 -16.25 7.18 29.15
CA GLY A 155 -16.91 8.27 29.85
C GLY A 155 -16.47 8.30 31.31
N ARG A 156 -16.01 9.48 31.73
CA ARG A 156 -16.02 9.88 33.14
C ARG A 156 -17.38 10.44 33.47
#